data_AF-A0AA37GIX7-F1
#
_entry.id   AF-A0AA37GIX7-F1
#
_cell.length_a   1.000
_cell.length_b   1.000
_cell.length_c   1.000
_cell.angle_alpha   90.00
_cell.angle_beta   90.00
_cell.angle_gamma   90.00
#
_symmetry.space_group_name_H-M   'P 1'
#
loop_
_entity.id
_entity.type
_entity.pdbx_description
1 polymer ?
#
loop_
_entity_poly.entity_id
_entity_poly.type
_entity_poly.pdbx_seq_one_letter_code
_entity_poly.pdbx_strand_id
1 'polypeptide(L)'
;MPMGAVSKVYATYKRPFWREKGLTGESTNPTGFVSVTFDASPPSGYPAKLMGFIAGTKSREFMRFSKEQRRHIALAGFAAAFGQEALDPQDFFFHNMVEEDWSLGCPMATPAPGMWTLFGEWMRKPIGAIHWAGTETSTKHYGYMEGAVFAGQRAANEVLEELK
;
A
#
# COMPACT_ATOMS: atom_id res chain seq x y z
N MET A 1 1.31 17.02 5.78
CA MET A 1 0.76 15.81 6.45
C MET A 1 1.76 14.69 6.24
N PRO A 2 2.10 13.88 7.25
CA PRO A 2 3.03 12.76 7.07
C PRO A 2 2.41 11.66 6.21
N MET A 3 3.24 10.98 5.41
CA MET A 3 2.88 9.76 4.71
C MET A 3 2.87 8.56 5.65
N GLY A 4 2.02 7.57 5.34
CA GLY A 4 2.05 6.26 5.99
C GLY A 4 3.37 5.51 5.73
N ALA A 5 3.62 4.46 6.52
CA ALA A 5 4.76 3.57 6.34
C ALA A 5 4.27 2.17 5.99
N VAL A 6 4.57 1.68 4.78
CA VAL A 6 4.13 0.35 4.32
C VAL A 6 5.25 -0.34 3.55
N SER A 7 5.47 -1.61 3.88
CA SER A 7 6.23 -2.55 3.07
C SER A 7 5.23 -3.52 2.42
N LYS A 8 5.35 -3.71 1.11
CA LYS A 8 4.57 -4.69 0.35
C LYS A 8 5.46 -5.86 0.03
N VAL A 9 5.10 -7.05 0.51
CA VAL A 9 5.86 -8.29 0.31
C VAL A 9 5.12 -9.19 -0.69
N TYR A 10 5.88 -9.89 -1.52
CA TYR A 10 5.38 -10.85 -2.50
C TYR A 10 6.20 -12.12 -2.45
N ALA A 11 5.51 -13.26 -2.51
CA ALA A 11 6.12 -14.57 -2.66
C ALA A 11 5.46 -15.30 -3.83
N THR A 12 6.28 -15.77 -4.76
CA THR A 12 5.84 -16.54 -5.92
C THR A 12 6.10 -18.02 -5.67
N TYR A 13 5.15 -18.88 -6.00
CA TYR A 13 5.22 -20.33 -5.78
C TYR A 13 4.97 -21.08 -7.09
N LYS A 14 5.38 -22.35 -7.11
CA LYS A 14 5.17 -23.24 -8.26
C LYS A 14 3.68 -23.49 -8.55
N ARG A 15 2.86 -23.56 -7.50
CA ARG A 15 1.41 -23.82 -7.55
C ARG A 15 0.70 -23.00 -6.46
N PRO A 16 -0.57 -22.63 -6.64
CA PRO A 16 -1.34 -21.88 -5.64
C PRO A 16 -1.83 -22.83 -4.53
N PHE A 17 -0.90 -23.32 -3.70
CA PHE A 17 -1.15 -24.36 -2.70
C PHE A 17 -2.26 -23.99 -1.69
N TRP A 18 -2.48 -22.69 -1.45
CA TRP A 18 -3.59 -22.21 -0.62
C TRP A 18 -4.94 -22.50 -1.26
N ARG A 19 -5.08 -22.34 -2.59
CA ARG A 19 -6.33 -22.65 -3.32
C ARG A 19 -6.64 -24.15 -3.29
N GLU A 20 -5.62 -25.00 -3.37
CA GLU A 20 -5.77 -26.46 -3.26
C GLU A 20 -6.28 -26.89 -1.89
N LYS A 21 -6.06 -26.08 -0.85
CA LYS A 21 -6.62 -26.23 0.50
C LYS A 21 -7.99 -25.56 0.67
N GLY A 22 -8.59 -25.03 -0.40
CA GLY A 22 -9.85 -24.31 -0.37
C GLY A 22 -9.77 -22.89 0.20
N LEU A 23 -8.56 -22.31 0.31
CA LEU A 23 -8.34 -20.97 0.85
C LEU A 23 -8.24 -19.92 -0.26
N THR A 24 -8.68 -18.70 0.03
CA THR A 24 -8.71 -17.58 -0.93
C THR A 24 -7.37 -16.89 -1.12
N GLY A 25 -6.40 -17.11 -0.22
CA GLY A 25 -5.17 -16.32 -0.11
C GLY A 25 -5.34 -15.00 0.67
N GLU A 26 -6.57 -14.70 1.11
CA GLU A 26 -6.85 -13.59 2.02
C GLU A 26 -6.75 -14.05 3.48
N SER A 27 -6.07 -13.25 4.30
CA SER A 27 -6.00 -13.47 5.74
C SER A 27 -5.76 -12.14 6.45
N THR A 28 -6.14 -12.06 7.73
CA THR A 28 -5.83 -10.93 8.60
C THR A 28 -5.12 -11.44 9.85
N ASN A 29 -4.01 -10.81 10.22
CA ASN A 29 -3.26 -11.10 11.43
C ASN A 29 -2.97 -9.80 12.20
N PRO A 30 -3.66 -9.52 13.32
CA PRO A 30 -3.50 -8.27 14.05
C PRO A 30 -2.13 -8.18 14.77
N THR A 31 -1.53 -9.31 15.14
CA THR A 31 -0.31 -9.36 15.97
C THR A 31 0.96 -9.60 15.17
N GLY A 32 0.90 -10.29 14.03
CA GLY A 32 2.05 -10.55 13.15
C GLY A 32 2.54 -9.35 12.32
N PHE A 33 3.74 -9.44 11.75
CA PHE A 33 4.29 -8.41 10.85
C PHE A 33 3.45 -8.25 9.58
N VAL A 34 3.15 -9.36 8.90
CA VAL A 34 2.24 -9.38 7.75
C VAL A 34 0.81 -9.32 8.29
N SER A 35 0.18 -8.15 8.15
CA SER A 35 -1.11 -7.87 8.80
C SER A 35 -2.30 -8.30 7.96
N VAL A 36 -2.17 -8.23 6.64
CA VAL A 36 -3.19 -8.70 5.70
C VAL A 36 -2.49 -9.32 4.49
N THR A 37 -3.07 -10.37 3.94
CA THR A 37 -2.58 -11.05 2.74
C THR A 37 -3.64 -11.05 1.65
N PHE A 38 -3.21 -11.21 0.41
CA PHE A 38 -4.08 -11.40 -0.73
C PHE A 38 -3.45 -12.39 -1.71
N ASP A 39 -4.29 -13.11 -2.43
CA ASP A 39 -3.87 -13.79 -3.65
C ASP A 39 -3.65 -12.74 -4.76
N ALA A 40 -2.40 -12.66 -5.21
CA ALA A 40 -1.96 -11.77 -6.29
C ALA A 40 -1.65 -12.55 -7.58
N SER A 41 -2.14 -13.79 -7.69
CA SER A 41 -2.04 -14.59 -8.91
C SER A 41 -2.94 -13.99 -9.99
N PRO A 42 -2.51 -13.97 -11.25
CA PRO A 42 -3.36 -13.53 -12.37
C PRO A 42 -4.57 -14.47 -12.53
N PRO A 43 -5.58 -14.10 -13.35
CA PRO A 43 -6.75 -14.94 -13.60
C PRO A 43 -6.41 -16.36 -14.09
N SER A 44 -5.29 -16.55 -14.80
CA SER A 44 -4.78 -17.86 -15.22
C SER A 44 -4.33 -18.75 -14.06
N GLY A 45 -4.11 -18.19 -12.86
CA GLY A 45 -3.55 -18.87 -11.69
C GLY A 45 -2.02 -19.01 -11.71
N TYR A 46 -1.33 -18.55 -12.76
CA TYR A 46 0.12 -18.63 -12.88
C TYR A 46 0.76 -17.31 -13.37
N PRO A 47 1.83 -16.81 -12.71
CA PRO A 47 2.48 -17.40 -11.55
C PRO A 47 1.63 -17.30 -10.27
N ALA A 48 1.64 -18.35 -9.46
CA ALA A 48 0.93 -18.37 -8.18
C ALA A 48 1.64 -17.44 -7.21
N LYS A 49 0.96 -16.38 -6.75
CA LYS A 49 1.59 -15.32 -5.97
C LYS A 49 0.76 -14.94 -4.75
N LEU A 50 1.38 -14.94 -3.59
CA LEU A 50 0.83 -14.30 -2.40
C LEU A 50 1.45 -12.91 -2.24
N MET A 51 0.63 -11.97 -1.82
CA MET A 51 1.02 -10.62 -1.45
C MET A 51 0.64 -10.36 0.00
N GLY A 52 1.42 -9.56 0.70
CA GLY A 52 1.13 -9.14 2.06
C GLY A 52 1.55 -7.70 2.33
N PHE A 53 0.86 -7.07 3.27
CA PHE A 53 1.22 -5.74 3.77
C PHE A 53 1.80 -5.82 5.18
N ILE A 54 2.86 -5.04 5.41
CA ILE A 54 3.43 -4.73 6.72
C ILE A 54 3.29 -3.22 6.88
N ALA A 55 2.50 -2.77 7.85
CA ALA A 55 2.07 -1.37 7.94
C ALA A 55 2.47 -0.68 9.26
N GLY A 56 2.55 0.64 9.22
CA GLY A 56 2.76 1.51 10.37
C GLY A 56 4.08 1.26 11.10
N THR A 57 4.02 1.14 12.42
CA THR A 57 5.18 0.88 13.29
C THR A 57 5.90 -0.41 12.92
N LYS A 58 5.15 -1.47 12.57
CA LYS A 58 5.72 -2.75 12.13
C LYS A 58 6.51 -2.62 10.84
N SER A 59 6.10 -1.75 9.91
CA SER A 59 6.88 -1.49 8.69
C SER A 59 8.22 -0.82 9.02
N ARG A 60 8.20 0.17 9.92
CA ARG A 60 9.42 0.85 10.36
C ARG A 60 10.37 -0.09 11.09
N GLU A 61 9.84 -0.98 11.93
CA GLU A 61 10.62 -2.02 12.60
C GLU A 61 11.16 -3.05 11.60
N PHE A 62 10.32 -3.50 10.66
CA PHE A 62 10.69 -4.46 9.61
C PHE A 62 11.91 -4.00 8.82
N MET A 63 11.98 -2.70 8.52
CA MET A 63 13.11 -2.09 7.80
C MET A 63 14.41 -2.00 8.61
N ARG A 64 14.40 -2.30 9.92
CA ARG A 64 15.64 -2.39 10.72
C ARG A 64 16.32 -3.75 10.61
N PHE A 65 15.59 -4.79 10.18
CA PHE A 65 16.17 -6.11 9.99
C PHE A 65 16.98 -6.20 8.70
N SER A 66 17.90 -7.17 8.66
CA SER A 66 18.62 -7.53 7.43
C SER A 66 17.69 -8.07 6.36
N LYS A 67 18.14 -8.09 5.09
CA LYS A 67 17.37 -8.64 3.96
C LYS A 67 16.91 -10.10 4.21
N GLU A 68 17.77 -10.92 4.80
CA GLU A 68 17.47 -12.32 5.11
C GLU A 68 16.40 -12.45 6.19
N GLN A 69 16.54 -11.70 7.29
CA GLN A 69 15.54 -11.64 8.35
C GLN A 69 14.19 -11.14 7.84
N ARG A 70 14.19 -10.10 6.99
CA ARG A 70 12.96 -9.59 6.34
C ARG A 70 12.26 -10.67 5.53
N ARG A 71 13.00 -11.44 4.72
CA ARG A 71 12.46 -12.59 3.99
C ARG A 71 11.87 -13.62 4.94
N HIS A 72 12.61 -14.01 5.97
CA HIS A 72 12.15 -15.02 6.94
C HIS A 72 10.86 -14.57 7.66
N ILE A 73 10.82 -13.34 8.17
CA ILE A 73 9.65 -12.77 8.86
C ILE A 73 8.43 -12.74 7.95
N ALA A 74 8.58 -12.31 6.69
CA ALA A 74 7.48 -12.23 5.74
C ALA A 74 6.94 -13.64 5.38
N LEU A 75 7.83 -14.60 5.09
CA LEU A 75 7.41 -15.96 4.77
C LEU A 75 6.81 -16.69 5.97
N ALA A 76 7.30 -16.45 7.19
CA ALA A 76 6.69 -16.95 8.41
C ALA A 76 5.26 -16.41 8.58
N GLY A 77 5.02 -15.14 8.21
CA GLY A 77 3.69 -14.54 8.16
C GLY A 77 2.74 -15.28 7.20
N PHE A 78 3.20 -15.60 5.99
CA PHE A 78 2.43 -16.42 5.05
C PHE A 78 2.23 -17.86 5.54
N ALA A 79 3.25 -18.45 6.18
CA ALA A 79 3.18 -19.82 6.69
C ALA A 79 2.19 -19.96 7.84
N ALA A 80 2.10 -18.95 8.70
CA ALA A 80 1.11 -18.89 9.78
C ALA A 80 -0.33 -18.89 9.24
N ALA A 81 -0.57 -18.33 8.04
CA ALA A 81 -1.89 -18.29 7.42
C ALA A 81 -2.20 -19.49 6.51
N PHE A 82 -1.21 -20.00 5.77
CA PHE A 82 -1.45 -20.94 4.66
C PHE A 82 -0.70 -22.28 4.77
N GLY A 83 0.15 -22.45 5.79
CA GLY A 83 0.93 -23.65 6.04
C GLY A 83 2.39 -23.57 5.59
N GLN A 84 3.17 -24.60 5.94
CA GLN A 84 4.63 -24.63 5.81
C GLN A 84 5.12 -24.50 4.36
N GLU A 85 4.28 -24.81 3.36
CA GLU A 85 4.61 -24.63 1.95
C GLU A 85 4.91 -23.17 1.60
N ALA A 86 4.43 -22.20 2.39
CA ALA A 86 4.74 -20.79 2.22
C ALA A 86 6.23 -20.45 2.50
N LEU A 87 6.97 -21.34 3.16
CA LEU A 87 8.39 -21.12 3.48
C LEU A 87 9.33 -21.38 2.29
N ASP A 88 8.83 -22.01 1.22
CA ASP A 88 9.60 -22.39 0.04
C ASP A 88 9.09 -21.70 -1.25
N PRO A 89 9.22 -20.35 -1.35
CA PRO A 89 8.87 -19.64 -2.57
C PRO A 89 9.96 -19.80 -3.64
N GLN A 90 9.52 -19.81 -4.90
CA GLN A 90 10.40 -19.71 -6.07
C GLN A 90 11.05 -18.34 -6.18
N ASP A 91 10.34 -17.29 -5.77
CA ASP A 91 10.85 -15.91 -5.76
C ASP A 91 10.22 -15.11 -4.61
N PHE A 92 10.99 -14.18 -4.05
CA PHE A 92 10.56 -13.29 -2.99
C PHE A 92 11.01 -11.87 -3.28
N PHE A 93 10.04 -10.96 -3.29
CA PHE A 93 10.27 -9.54 -3.49
C PHE A 93 9.57 -8.74 -2.40
N PHE A 94 10.21 -7.69 -1.89
CA PHE A 94 9.51 -6.70 -1.11
C PHE A 94 9.91 -5.31 -1.59
N HIS A 95 8.98 -4.38 -1.40
CA HIS A 95 9.21 -2.98 -1.70
C HIS A 95 8.71 -2.14 -0.53
N ASN A 96 9.52 -1.16 -0.12
CA ASN A 96 9.18 -0.23 0.94
C ASN A 96 9.10 1.18 0.37
N MET A 97 7.93 1.78 0.48
CA MET A 97 7.66 3.10 -0.10
C MET A 97 8.21 4.26 0.74
N VAL A 98 8.66 4.00 1.98
CA VAL A 98 9.28 5.01 2.85
C VAL A 98 10.70 5.35 2.37
N GLU A 99 11.37 4.42 1.70
CA GLU A 99 12.71 4.61 1.13
C GLU A 99 12.68 5.35 -0.23
N GLU A 100 11.50 5.64 -0.77
CA GLU A 100 11.35 6.36 -2.05
C GLU A 100 11.51 7.87 -1.87
N ASP A 101 12.48 8.47 -2.55
CA ASP A 101 12.83 9.90 -2.42
C ASP A 101 11.67 10.86 -2.72
N TRP A 102 10.73 10.44 -3.59
CA TRP A 102 9.64 11.28 -4.07
C TRP A 102 8.28 10.95 -3.44
N SER A 103 8.08 9.73 -2.96
CA SER A 103 6.84 9.32 -2.30
C SER A 103 6.93 9.45 -0.78
N LEU A 104 8.10 9.22 -0.19
CA LEU A 104 8.38 9.31 1.25
C LEU A 104 7.47 8.46 2.14
N GLY A 105 6.67 7.56 1.56
CA GLY A 105 5.71 6.70 2.24
C GLY A 105 4.50 6.31 1.39
N CYS A 106 3.59 5.55 2.00
CA CYS A 106 2.43 4.91 1.38
C CYS A 106 1.46 4.43 2.50
N PRO A 107 0.15 4.25 2.24
CA PRO A 107 -0.56 4.47 0.96
C PRO A 107 -0.99 5.90 0.72
N MET A 108 -1.06 6.71 1.76
CA MET A 108 -1.65 8.04 1.69
C MET A 108 -1.03 8.92 2.77
N ALA A 109 -1.16 10.23 2.60
CA ALA A 109 -0.94 11.16 3.68
C ALA A 109 -2.06 11.01 4.73
N THR A 110 -1.71 11.11 6.01
CA THR A 110 -2.70 11.08 7.09
C THR A 110 -2.56 12.35 7.93
N PRO A 111 -3.62 13.17 8.09
CA PRO A 111 -3.56 14.35 8.94
C PRO A 111 -3.36 13.94 10.40
N ALA A 112 -2.41 14.59 11.09
CA ALA A 112 -2.27 14.45 12.54
C ALA A 112 -3.48 15.10 13.25
N PRO A 113 -3.73 14.76 14.53
CA PRO A 113 -4.80 15.38 15.31
C PRO A 113 -4.78 16.92 15.21
N GLY A 114 -5.94 17.51 14.95
CA GLY A 114 -6.11 18.96 14.79
C GLY A 114 -5.74 19.52 13.40
N MET A 115 -4.94 18.83 12.58
CA MET A 115 -4.55 19.34 11.26
C MET A 115 -5.75 19.53 10.34
N TRP A 116 -6.70 18.61 10.36
CA TRP A 116 -7.86 18.67 9.46
C TRP A 116 -8.75 19.88 9.76
N THR A 117 -9.00 20.17 11.04
CA THR A 117 -9.87 21.28 11.44
C THR A 117 -9.20 22.64 11.29
N LEU A 118 -7.87 22.71 11.40
CA LEU A 118 -7.11 23.96 11.25
C LEU A 118 -6.72 24.27 9.80
N PHE A 119 -6.43 23.24 8.99
CA PHE A 119 -5.84 23.41 7.66
C PHE A 119 -6.56 22.67 6.53
N GLY A 120 -7.64 21.92 6.82
CA GLY A 120 -8.34 21.10 5.83
C GLY A 120 -8.85 21.89 4.63
N GLU A 121 -9.33 23.13 4.84
CA GLU A 121 -9.77 24.01 3.76
C GLU A 121 -8.64 24.34 2.77
N TRP A 122 -7.40 24.45 3.27
CA TRP A 122 -6.24 24.88 2.51
C TRP A 122 -5.66 23.77 1.64
N MET A 123 -5.99 22.50 1.91
CA MET A 123 -5.39 21.37 1.17
C MET A 123 -5.67 21.41 -0.33
N ARG A 124 -6.79 22.00 -0.74
CA ARG A 124 -7.22 22.04 -2.15
C ARG A 124 -7.49 23.45 -2.66
N LYS A 125 -7.34 24.47 -1.82
CA LYS A 125 -7.63 25.87 -2.16
C LYS A 125 -6.52 26.41 -3.07
N PRO A 126 -6.85 26.91 -4.28
CA PRO A 126 -5.85 27.51 -5.16
C PRO A 126 -5.14 28.71 -4.53
N ILE A 127 -3.89 28.94 -4.93
CA ILE A 127 -3.09 30.11 -4.52
C ILE A 127 -2.59 30.81 -5.78
N GLY A 128 -3.28 31.91 -6.16
CA GLY A 128 -3.08 32.52 -7.47
C GLY A 128 -3.33 31.48 -8.58
N ALA A 129 -2.45 31.44 -9.58
CA ALA A 129 -2.53 30.49 -10.70
C ALA A 129 -2.10 29.04 -10.35
N ILE A 130 -1.87 28.72 -9.07
CA ILE A 130 -1.46 27.38 -8.64
C ILE A 130 -2.67 26.61 -8.10
N HIS A 131 -3.01 25.52 -8.79
CA HIS A 131 -4.08 24.59 -8.42
C HIS A 131 -3.50 23.26 -7.92
N TRP A 132 -4.19 22.64 -6.97
CA TRP A 132 -3.71 21.43 -6.28
C TRP A 132 -4.49 20.19 -6.74
N ALA A 133 -3.80 19.26 -7.40
CA ALA A 133 -4.30 17.92 -7.73
C ALA A 133 -3.83 16.89 -6.68
N GLY A 134 -3.61 15.63 -7.08
CA GLY A 134 -3.17 14.56 -6.18
C GLY A 134 -4.33 13.97 -5.37
N THR A 135 -4.25 12.67 -5.05
CA THR A 135 -5.39 11.97 -4.43
C THR A 135 -5.82 12.58 -3.10
N GLU A 136 -4.91 13.23 -2.38
CA GLU A 136 -5.15 13.90 -1.11
C GLU A 136 -6.11 15.10 -1.21
N THR A 137 -6.35 15.60 -2.42
CA THR A 137 -7.27 16.73 -2.63
C THR A 137 -8.66 16.28 -3.10
N SER A 138 -8.86 14.97 -3.28
CA SER A 138 -10.15 14.41 -3.70
C SER A 138 -11.13 14.32 -2.52
N THR A 139 -12.40 14.65 -2.79
CA THR A 139 -13.51 14.44 -1.84
C THR A 139 -14.09 13.03 -1.91
N LYS A 140 -13.64 12.21 -2.87
CA LYS A 140 -14.05 10.81 -3.06
C LYS A 140 -12.80 9.95 -3.24
N HIS A 141 -12.77 8.78 -2.60
CA HIS A 141 -11.65 7.83 -2.72
C HIS A 141 -10.28 8.46 -2.41
N TYR A 142 -10.21 9.30 -1.37
CA TYR A 142 -8.97 9.88 -0.85
C TYR A 142 -7.95 8.76 -0.53
N GLY A 143 -6.73 8.87 -1.07
CA GLY A 143 -5.66 7.87 -0.91
C GLY A 143 -5.66 6.74 -1.95
N TYR A 144 -6.52 6.81 -2.98
CA TYR A 144 -6.65 5.78 -4.03
C TYR A 144 -6.40 6.34 -5.43
N MET A 145 -6.21 5.44 -6.40
CA MET A 145 -6.01 5.82 -7.81
C MET A 145 -7.21 6.59 -8.36
N GLU A 146 -8.43 6.20 -8.01
CA GLU A 146 -9.67 6.90 -8.39
C GLU A 146 -9.68 8.34 -7.85
N GLY A 147 -9.22 8.53 -6.61
CA GLY A 147 -9.08 9.87 -6.02
C GLY A 147 -8.07 10.72 -6.78
N ALA A 148 -6.95 10.14 -7.23
CA ALA A 148 -5.98 10.85 -8.06
C ALA A 148 -6.58 11.32 -9.39
N VAL A 149 -7.38 10.47 -10.05
CA VAL A 149 -8.08 10.81 -11.29
C VAL A 149 -9.07 11.96 -11.05
N PHE A 150 -9.94 11.84 -10.04
CA PHE A 150 -10.92 12.88 -9.73
C PHE A 150 -10.28 14.22 -9.37
N ALA A 151 -9.23 14.19 -8.56
CA ALA A 151 -8.49 15.40 -8.19
C ALA A 151 -7.83 16.06 -9.40
N GLY A 152 -7.22 15.28 -10.30
CA GLY A 152 -6.58 15.78 -11.52
C GLY A 152 -7.57 16.44 -12.47
N GLN A 153 -8.71 15.77 -12.74
CA GLN A 153 -9.77 16.33 -13.58
C GLN A 153 -10.35 17.61 -12.98
N ARG A 154 -10.58 17.63 -11.67
CA ARG A 154 -11.09 18.81 -10.96
C ARG A 154 -10.12 19.99 -11.06
N ALA A 155 -8.83 19.79 -10.76
CA ALA A 155 -7.83 20.85 -10.85
C ALA A 155 -7.67 21.38 -12.29
N ALA A 156 -7.75 20.51 -13.31
CA ALA A 156 -7.72 20.92 -14.71
C ALA A 156 -8.93 21.81 -15.07
N ASN A 157 -10.13 21.46 -14.58
CA ASN A 157 -11.33 22.28 -14.81
C ASN A 157 -11.26 23.65 -14.12
N GLU A 158 -10.70 23.73 -12.91
CA GLU A 158 -10.50 25.02 -12.22
C GLU A 158 -9.62 25.96 -13.08
N VAL A 159 -8.53 25.45 -13.65
CA VAL A 159 -7.66 26.24 -14.56
C VAL A 159 -8.42 26.67 -15.81
N LEU A 160 -9.20 25.77 -16.42
CA LEU A 160 -9.99 26.09 -17.61
C LEU A 160 -11.07 27.15 -17.35
N GLU A 161 -11.57 27.25 -16.12
CA GLU A 161 -12.53 28.28 -15.71
C GLU A 161 -11.87 29.65 -15.55
N GLU A 162 -10.63 29.71 -15.05
CA GLU A 162 -9.88 30.98 -14.93
C GLU A 162 -9.38 31.54 -16.26
N LEU A 163 -9.27 30.70 -17.30
CA LEU A 163 -8.87 31.12 -18.64
C LEU A 163 -10.03 31.69 -19.49
N LYS A 164 -11.28 31.62 -19.00
CA LYS A 164 -12.46 32.18 -19.69
C LYS A 164 -12.64 33.66 -19.38
#